data_AF-A0A397TPI9-F1
#
_entry.id   AF-A0A397TPI9-F1
#
_cell.length_a   1.000
_cell.length_b   1.000
_cell.length_c   1.000
_cell.angle_alpha   90.00
_cell.angle_beta   90.00
_cell.angle_gamma   90.00
#
_symmetry.space_group_name_H-M   'P 1'
#
loop_
_entity.id
_entity.type
_entity.pdbx_description
1 polymer ?
#
loop_
_entity_poly.entity_id
_entity_poly.type
_entity_poly.pdbx_seq_one_letter_code
_entity_poly.pdbx_strand_id
1 'polypeptide(L)'
;MFYDHDDVLYLSLHRWDNGNFYSYSGSPSDLGLGVGLDKNVNITFSSEDDSYAFMTQMLKTLANEKIGLALKGGYVLEPLSASAGACLSASSPTPI
;
A
#
# COMPACT_ATOMS: atom_id res chain seq x y z
N MET A 1 1.37 -0.89 -15.19
CA MET A 1 0.11 -0.43 -15.79
C MET A 1 0.00 1.10 -15.81
N PHE A 2 0.40 1.80 -14.74
CA PHE A 2 0.35 3.28 -14.66
C PHE A 2 1.75 3.93 -14.70
N TYR A 3 2.77 3.23 -15.21
CA TYR A 3 4.18 3.61 -14.99
C TYR A 3 4.57 4.90 -15.75
N ASP A 4 3.79 5.25 -16.76
CA ASP A 4 3.94 6.41 -17.65
C ASP A 4 2.77 7.39 -17.56
N HIS A 5 1.96 7.32 -16.50
CA HIS A 5 0.80 8.16 -16.26
C HIS A 5 1.08 9.22 -15.18
N ASP A 6 0.65 10.47 -15.39
CA ASP A 6 0.85 11.59 -14.44
C ASP A 6 -0.36 11.82 -13.50
N ASP A 7 -1.51 11.24 -13.85
CA ASP A 7 -2.79 11.36 -13.19
C ASP A 7 -3.05 10.29 -12.11
N VAL A 8 -2.17 9.29 -12.01
CA VAL A 8 -2.25 8.21 -11.03
C VAL A 8 -0.96 8.13 -10.23
N LEU A 9 -1.02 8.37 -8.92
CA LEU A 9 0.06 8.01 -8.01
C LEU A 9 -0.10 6.55 -7.59
N TYR A 10 0.86 5.69 -7.97
CA TYR A 10 0.96 4.33 -7.48
C TYR A 10 1.94 4.27 -6.30
N LEU A 11 1.47 3.72 -5.18
CA LEU A 11 2.26 3.47 -3.99
C LEU A 11 2.20 1.98 -3.67
N SER A 12 3.36 1.34 -3.55
CA SER A 12 3.48 -0.06 -3.14
C SER A 12 4.31 -0.19 -1.89
N LEU A 13 3.80 -0.96 -0.93
CA LEU A 13 4.47 -1.34 0.29
C LEU A 13 4.71 -2.86 0.23
N HIS A 14 5.96 -3.29 0.25
CA HIS A 14 6.28 -4.70 0.10
C HIS A 14 7.65 -5.07 0.67
N ARG A 15 7.81 -6.34 1.03
CA ARG A 15 9.14 -6.91 1.25
C ARG A 15 9.84 -7.04 -0.11
N TRP A 16 11.09 -6.59 -0.20
CA TRP A 16 11.86 -6.63 -1.44
C TRP A 16 13.16 -7.42 -1.31
N ASP A 17 13.81 -7.40 -0.14
CA ASP A 17 15.09 -8.08 0.14
C ASP A 17 16.13 -7.93 -0.98
N ASN A 18 16.38 -6.70 -1.42
CA ASN A 18 17.30 -6.40 -2.53
C ASN A 18 16.99 -7.16 -3.83
N GLY A 19 15.70 -7.36 -4.12
CA GLY A 19 15.25 -8.08 -5.30
C GLY A 19 15.34 -9.59 -5.16
N ASN A 20 15.56 -10.14 -3.97
CA ASN A 20 15.60 -11.59 -3.71
C ASN A 20 14.29 -12.15 -3.17
N PHE A 21 13.33 -11.28 -2.82
CA PHE A 21 11.99 -11.71 -2.43
C PHE A 21 11.06 -11.68 -3.64
N TYR A 22 10.18 -12.68 -3.76
CA TYR A 22 9.18 -12.73 -4.84
C TYR A 22 8.34 -11.44 -4.85
N SER A 23 8.10 -10.79 -5.99
CA SER A 23 8.34 -11.22 -7.37
C SER A 23 9.65 -10.75 -8.00
N TYR A 24 10.64 -10.35 -7.18
CA TYR A 24 11.95 -9.85 -7.61
C TYR A 24 11.90 -8.48 -8.32
N SER A 25 10.79 -7.76 -8.16
CA SER A 25 10.50 -6.44 -8.74
C SER A 25 10.09 -5.44 -7.67
N GLY A 26 10.01 -4.16 -8.00
CA GLY A 26 9.58 -3.12 -7.05
C GLY A 26 10.77 -2.45 -6.34
N SER A 27 11.87 -2.25 -7.05
CA SER A 27 13.02 -1.54 -6.49
C SER A 27 12.61 -0.13 -6.03
N PRO A 28 13.19 0.41 -4.94
CA PRO A 28 13.03 1.82 -4.58
C PRO A 28 13.45 2.78 -5.70
N SER A 29 14.30 2.33 -6.64
CA SER A 29 14.74 3.10 -7.80
C SER A 29 13.72 3.12 -8.95
N ASP A 30 12.63 2.36 -8.87
CA ASP A 30 11.62 2.28 -9.92
C ASP A 30 10.63 3.44 -9.74
N LEU A 31 10.96 4.60 -10.30
CA LEU A 31 10.24 5.87 -10.03
C LEU A 31 9.13 6.20 -11.03
N GLY A 32 8.96 5.42 -12.09
CA GLY A 32 8.09 5.74 -13.22
C GLY A 32 8.89 6.12 -14.46
N LEU A 33 8.20 6.47 -15.55
CA LEU A 33 8.81 6.80 -16.83
C LEU A 33 8.08 7.98 -17.51
N GLY A 34 8.83 8.79 -18.25
CA GLY A 34 8.27 9.89 -19.03
C GLY A 34 7.51 10.87 -18.14
N VAL A 35 6.25 11.14 -18.49
CA VAL A 35 5.38 12.04 -17.73
C VAL A 35 4.96 11.47 -16.38
N GLY A 36 5.04 10.16 -16.20
CA GLY A 36 4.75 9.45 -14.94
C GLY A 36 5.94 9.35 -13.98
N LEU A 37 7.07 10.02 -14.26
CA LEU A 37 8.19 10.04 -13.32
C LEU A 37 7.75 10.63 -11.97
N ASP A 38 8.23 10.03 -10.87
CA ASP A 38 7.86 10.32 -9.49
C ASP A 38 6.40 10.01 -9.12
N LYS A 39 5.67 9.29 -9.99
CA LYS A 39 4.31 8.78 -9.73
C LYS A 39 4.27 7.30 -9.38
N ASN A 40 5.43 6.64 -9.31
CA ASN A 40 5.56 5.29 -8.79
C ASN A 40 6.49 5.29 -7.58
N VAL A 41 5.95 5.00 -6.40
CA VAL A 41 6.70 4.97 -5.15
C VAL A 41 6.68 3.55 -4.58
N ASN A 42 7.86 2.96 -4.40
CA ASN A 42 8.04 1.67 -3.74
C ASN A 42 8.66 1.88 -2.35
N ILE A 43 7.89 1.56 -1.31
CA ILE A 43 8.35 1.53 0.08
C ILE A 43 8.68 0.07 0.41
N THR A 44 9.97 -0.22 0.56
CA THR A 44 10.45 -1.58 0.78
C THR A 44 10.73 -1.84 2.26
N PHE A 45 10.09 -2.87 2.83
CA PHE A 45 10.24 -3.23 4.24
C PHE A 45 11.27 -4.33 4.47
N SER A 46 11.88 -4.30 5.66
CA SER A 46 12.83 -5.31 6.16
C SER A 46 12.31 -6.14 7.35
N SER A 47 11.09 -5.89 7.86
CA SER A 47 10.50 -6.58 9.02
C SER A 47 8.96 -6.55 9.01
N GLU A 48 8.33 -7.42 9.81
CA GLU A 48 6.89 -7.78 9.72
C GLU A 48 5.91 -6.92 10.55
N ASP A 49 6.38 -5.92 11.30
CA ASP A 49 5.57 -5.23 12.34
C ASP A 49 4.99 -3.87 11.94
N ASP A 50 4.52 -3.69 10.70
CA ASP A 50 3.87 -2.45 10.27
C ASP A 50 2.33 -2.57 10.25
N SER A 51 1.67 -1.88 11.19
CA SER A 51 0.20 -2.00 11.38
C SER A 51 -0.61 -1.35 10.24
N TYR A 52 -1.24 -2.18 9.40
CA TYR A 52 -2.11 -1.77 8.28
C TYR A 52 -3.25 -0.80 8.68
N ALA A 53 -3.74 -0.88 9.91
CA ALA A 53 -4.81 -0.02 10.42
C ALA A 53 -4.36 1.43 10.58
N PHE A 54 -3.15 1.66 11.11
CA PHE A 54 -2.60 3.01 11.27
C PHE A 54 -2.36 3.67 9.91
N MET A 55 -1.82 2.91 8.94
CA MET A 55 -1.66 3.39 7.57
C MET A 55 -3.00 3.73 6.92
N THR A 56 -4.03 2.90 7.14
CA THR A 56 -5.39 3.18 6.66
C THR A 56 -5.93 4.48 7.23
N GLN A 57 -5.73 4.74 8.52
CA GLN A 57 -6.16 5.98 9.17
C GLN A 57 -5.41 7.20 8.62
N MET A 58 -4.10 7.09 8.39
CA MET A 58 -3.32 8.17 7.78
C MET A 58 -3.79 8.46 6.35
N LEU A 59 -3.98 7.43 5.51
CA LEU A 59 -4.43 7.57 4.13
C LEU A 59 -5.85 8.14 4.03
N LYS A 60 -6.71 7.85 5.00
CA LYS A 60 -8.06 8.41 5.07
C LYS A 60 -8.05 9.94 5.18
N THR A 61 -6.99 10.57 5.67
CA THR A 61 -6.89 12.05 5.71
C THR A 61 -6.77 12.70 4.33
N LEU A 62 -6.50 11.91 3.29
CA LEU A 62 -6.34 12.37 1.92
C LEU A 62 -7.64 12.22 1.12
N ALA A 63 -7.69 12.82 -0.08
CA ALA A 63 -8.75 12.64 -1.07
C ALA A 63 -10.19 12.79 -0.51
N ASN A 64 -10.38 13.66 0.49
CA ASN A 64 -11.67 13.85 1.18
C ASN A 64 -12.23 12.53 1.74
N GLU A 65 -11.37 11.71 2.36
CA GLU A 65 -11.70 10.41 2.95
C GLU A 65 -12.21 9.34 1.98
N LYS A 66 -12.11 9.59 0.66
CA LYS A 66 -12.49 8.61 -0.37
C LYS A 66 -11.39 7.56 -0.51
N ILE A 67 -11.51 6.49 0.26
CA ILE A 67 -10.59 5.36 0.24
C ILE A 67 -11.28 4.09 -0.27
N GLY A 68 -10.61 3.37 -1.17
CA GLY A 68 -11.00 2.02 -1.58
C GLY A 68 -9.99 1.02 -1.06
N LEU A 69 -10.44 0.02 -0.30
CA LEU A 69 -9.61 -1.09 0.17
C LEU A 69 -9.92 -2.33 -0.68
N ALA A 70 -8.89 -2.98 -1.22
CA ALA A 70 -9.03 -4.19 -2.00
C ALA A 70 -8.11 -5.27 -1.44
N LEU A 71 -8.68 -6.38 -0.96
CA LEU A 71 -7.91 -7.51 -0.46
C LEU A 71 -7.05 -8.12 -1.60
N LYS A 72 -5.81 -8.49 -1.27
CA LYS A 72 -4.86 -9.14 -2.18
C LYS A 72 -4.44 -10.52 -1.63
N GLY A 73 -3.17 -10.66 -1.22
CA GLY A 73 -2.66 -11.86 -0.55
C GLY A 73 -3.00 -11.89 0.95
N GLY A 74 -2.39 -12.83 1.65
CA GLY A 74 -2.68 -13.13 3.06
C GLY A 74 -3.01 -14.61 3.21
N TYR A 75 -2.04 -15.38 3.67
CA TYR A 75 -2.11 -16.85 3.61
C TYR A 75 -2.27 -17.50 4.99
N VAL A 76 -2.25 -16.71 6.05
CA VAL A 76 -2.49 -17.14 7.43
C VAL A 76 -3.77 -16.46 7.90
N LEU A 77 -4.76 -17.28 8.28
CA LEU A 77 -6.14 -16.82 8.48
C LEU A 77 -6.29 -15.79 9.61
N GLU A 78 -5.68 -16.06 10.78
CA GLU A 78 -5.77 -15.20 11.96
C GLU A 78 -5.21 -13.77 11.74
N PRO A 79 -3.97 -13.57 11.27
CA PRO A 79 -3.47 -12.23 11.02
C PRO A 79 -4.20 -11.54 9.86
N LEU A 80 -4.68 -12.31 8.87
CA LEU A 80 -5.50 -11.75 7.79
C LEU A 80 -6.84 -11.22 8.32
N SER A 81 -7.56 -12.01 9.13
CA SER A 81 -8.85 -11.61 9.68
C SER A 81 -8.72 -10.40 10.62
N ALA A 82 -7.69 -10.40 11.47
CA ALA A 82 -7.40 -9.30 12.39
C ALA A 82 -7.05 -8.00 11.65
N SER A 83 -6.15 -8.06 10.66
CA SER A 83 -5.75 -6.87 9.89
C SER A 83 -6.88 -6.32 9.03
N ALA A 84 -7.65 -7.17 8.34
CA ALA A 84 -8.80 -6.76 7.56
C ALA A 84 -9.88 -6.09 8.44
N GLY A 85 -10.17 -6.66 9.62
CA GLY A 85 -11.09 -6.08 10.59
C GLY A 85 -10.60 -4.71 11.08
N ALA A 86 -9.32 -4.58 11.41
CA ALA A 86 -8.74 -3.33 11.87
C ALA A 86 -8.75 -2.22 10.81
N CYS A 87 -8.47 -2.55 9.54
CA CYS A 87 -8.60 -1.60 8.42
C CYS A 87 -10.05 -1.17 8.19
N LEU A 88 -11.01 -2.09 8.29
CA LEU A 88 -12.44 -1.75 8.15
C LEU A 88 -12.88 -0.79 9.27
N SER A 89 -12.49 -1.07 10.51
CA SER A 89 -12.74 -0.17 11.65
C SER A 89 -12.11 1.21 11.44
N ALA A 90 -10.87 1.28 10.95
CA ALA A 90 -10.20 2.56 10.66
C ALA A 90 -10.84 3.35 9.49
N SER A 91 -11.42 2.64 8.51
CA SER A 91 -12.08 3.25 7.35
C SER A 91 -13.51 3.75 7.65
N SER A 92 -14.13 3.24 8.73
CA SER A 92 -15.51 3.57 9.09
C SER A 92 -15.66 5.08 9.37
N PRO A 93 -16.79 5.72 9.00
CA PRO A 93 -17.05 7.11 9.35
C PRO A 93 -16.94 7.28 10.87
N THR A 94 -16.24 8.32 11.32
CA THR A 94 -16.21 8.65 12.74
C THR A 94 -17.66 8.96 13.17
N PRO A 95 -18.21 8.31 14.21
CA PRO A 95 -19.53 8.68 14.71
C PRO A 95 -19.54 10.17 15.08
N ILE A 96 -20.51 10.91 14.54
CA ILE A 96 -20.80 12.31 14.90
C ILE A 96 -21.42 12.40 16.28
#